data_AF-A0A0S8HL02-F1
#
_entry.id   AF-A0A0S8HL02-F1
#
_cell.length_a   1.000
_cell.length_b   1.000
_cell.length_c   1.000
_cell.angle_alpha   90.00
_cell.angle_beta   90.00
_cell.angle_gamma   90.00
#
_symmetry.space_group_name_H-M   'P 1'
#
loop_
_entity.id
_entity.type
_entity.pdbx_description
1 polymer ?
#
loop_
_entity_poly.entity_id
_entity_poly.type
_entity_poly.pdbx_seq_one_letter_code
_entity_poly.pdbx_strand_id
1 'polypeptide(L)'
;DIHLGGKFFDTMIAHYLIQPELRHNLNYLAESYLHYKPVSIEELIGKKGTEQGNMRDVPLEIIKDYACEDADLTWQLYQLLTEKLNKLDLVNLAEIIEFPLIGILAMMEISGVMLDISSLQQYGKELGRDLDILEKEIIEHAGEKFNISSPKQLGEILFEKLKISSDIKRTKTKMYATSEDVLSKISDQHPIIPKVLEYRTLKKLLSTYVDALPRMIKPKTGKLHTSFNQTITSTGRLSSNNPNLQNIPVREERGREIRKAFVPSDSNHVLLSADYNQIELRLMAHMSGDMNIQNAFKNREDIHRSTAAKIFNVSPDEVTREMRGRAKTANFGIIYGISAFGLSQRLNISRAEAKELIDGYFRSYPLVRHYMEKSIQFAKENGYVVTLLGRRRYLQDINSHNAVVRGFAERNAINAPLQGSAADIIKIAMINIHKRIIDNNLKSKMILQVHDELVFDVYKPELEEIKEIVVQEMEHAYPLNVPLVVDCSVGNNWLEAH
;
A
#
# COMPACT_ATOMS: atom_id res chain seq x y z
N ASP A 1 18.89 -23.85 -16.18
CA ASP A 1 18.12 -22.61 -15.97
C ASP A 1 18.36 -21.64 -17.12
N ILE A 2 17.31 -20.95 -17.57
CA ILE A 2 17.39 -19.93 -18.62
C ILE A 2 17.37 -18.57 -17.92
N HIS A 3 18.41 -17.76 -18.12
CA HIS A 3 18.46 -16.38 -17.63
C HIS A 3 18.08 -15.43 -18.77
N LEU A 4 17.00 -14.67 -18.58
CA LEU A 4 16.56 -13.65 -19.52
C LEU A 4 17.41 -12.39 -19.29
N GLY A 5 18.25 -12.05 -20.26
CA GLY A 5 19.11 -10.87 -20.24
C GLY A 5 18.64 -9.78 -21.19
N GLY A 6 19.39 -8.67 -21.23
CA GLY A 6 19.12 -7.52 -22.10
C GLY A 6 18.15 -6.51 -21.48
N LYS A 7 17.85 -5.45 -22.25
CA LYS A 7 16.85 -4.45 -21.85
C LYS A 7 15.45 -5.03 -22.03
N PHE A 8 14.65 -5.03 -20.97
CA PHE A 8 13.25 -5.41 -21.06
C PHE A 8 12.42 -4.27 -21.65
N PHE A 9 11.40 -4.66 -22.40
CA PHE A 9 10.24 -3.83 -22.69
C PHE A 9 9.01 -4.68 -22.41
N ASP A 10 8.07 -4.12 -21.66
CA ASP A 10 6.81 -4.78 -21.33
C ASP A 10 5.65 -3.89 -21.77
N THR A 11 4.79 -4.39 -22.65
CA THR A 11 3.66 -3.64 -23.23
C THR A 11 2.57 -3.33 -22.19
N MET A 12 2.38 -4.20 -21.19
CA MET A 12 1.44 -3.97 -20.09
C MET A 12 1.93 -2.79 -19.23
N ILE A 13 3.21 -2.78 -18.87
CA ILE A 13 3.82 -1.68 -18.10
C ILE A 13 3.87 -0.39 -18.91
N ALA A 14 4.27 -0.45 -20.19
CA ALA A 14 4.29 0.70 -21.08
C ALA A 14 2.91 1.35 -21.19
N HIS A 15 1.86 0.53 -21.41
CA HIS A 15 0.49 1.02 -21.44
C HIS A 15 0.04 1.56 -20.08
N TYR A 16 0.45 0.94 -18.98
CA TYR A 16 0.16 1.44 -17.62
C TYR A 16 0.74 2.83 -17.36
N LEU A 17 1.97 3.12 -17.81
CA LEU A 17 2.54 4.46 -17.68
C LEU A 17 1.76 5.51 -18.50
N ILE A 18 1.22 5.12 -19.65
CA ILE A 18 0.45 6.00 -20.55
C ILE A 18 -0.98 6.22 -20.01
N GLN A 19 -1.64 5.17 -19.50
CA GLN A 19 -3.06 5.17 -19.15
C GLN A 19 -3.35 4.38 -17.85
N PRO A 20 -2.83 4.79 -16.69
CA PRO A 20 -2.78 3.97 -15.46
C PRO A 20 -4.13 3.55 -14.86
N GLU A 21 -5.25 4.12 -15.33
CA GLU A 21 -6.59 3.83 -14.84
C GLU A 21 -7.36 2.82 -15.71
N LEU A 22 -6.76 2.37 -16.82
CA LEU A 22 -7.38 1.42 -17.75
C LEU A 22 -6.99 -0.03 -17.46
N ARG A 23 -7.50 -0.97 -18.25
CA ARG A 23 -7.02 -2.35 -18.23
C ARG A 23 -5.72 -2.45 -19.04
N HIS A 24 -4.84 -3.37 -18.67
CA HIS A 24 -3.51 -3.48 -19.28
C HIS A 24 -3.20 -4.86 -19.86
N ASN A 25 -4.17 -5.78 -19.91
CA ASN A 25 -3.96 -7.08 -20.52
C ASN A 25 -3.91 -7.00 -22.05
N LEU A 26 -3.20 -7.94 -22.68
CA LEU A 26 -2.94 -7.96 -24.12
C LEU A 26 -4.21 -7.89 -24.96
N ASN A 27 -5.27 -8.62 -24.59
CA ASN A 27 -6.55 -8.62 -25.32
C ASN A 27 -7.16 -7.23 -25.37
N TYR A 28 -7.21 -6.53 -24.24
CA TYR A 28 -7.71 -5.16 -24.20
C TYR A 28 -6.86 -4.20 -25.05
N LEU A 29 -5.53 -4.36 -25.04
CA LEU A 29 -4.63 -3.54 -25.85
C LEU A 29 -4.82 -3.81 -27.35
N ALA A 30 -4.87 -5.07 -27.76
CA ALA A 30 -5.08 -5.46 -29.16
C ALA A 30 -6.42 -4.92 -29.68
N GLU A 31 -7.50 -5.05 -28.92
CA GLU A 31 -8.82 -4.52 -29.32
C GLU A 31 -8.81 -2.99 -29.41
N SER A 32 -8.17 -2.31 -28.45
CA SER A 32 -8.21 -0.84 -28.33
C SER A 32 -7.25 -0.13 -29.29
N TYR A 33 -6.09 -0.72 -29.59
CA TYR A 33 -5.02 -0.09 -30.39
C TYR A 33 -4.83 -0.69 -31.77
N LEU A 34 -5.08 -2.00 -31.92
CA LEU A 34 -4.90 -2.71 -33.20
C LEU A 34 -6.25 -3.00 -33.88
N HIS A 35 -7.37 -2.72 -33.21
CA HIS A 35 -8.72 -3.09 -33.66
C HIS A 35 -8.84 -4.58 -33.99
N TYR A 36 -8.10 -5.40 -33.26
CA TYR A 36 -8.00 -6.84 -33.43
C TYR A 36 -8.46 -7.54 -32.16
N LYS A 37 -9.29 -8.58 -32.31
CA LYS A 37 -9.78 -9.38 -31.19
C LYS A 37 -8.96 -10.67 -31.10
N PRO A 38 -8.07 -10.83 -30.10
CA PRO A 38 -7.25 -12.03 -29.98
C PRO A 38 -8.07 -13.26 -29.62
N VAL A 39 -7.51 -14.43 -29.91
CA VAL A 39 -8.04 -15.71 -29.47
C VAL A 39 -8.07 -15.74 -27.95
N SER A 40 -9.21 -16.12 -27.36
CA SER A 40 -9.31 -16.21 -25.91
C SER A 40 -8.61 -17.48 -25.42
N ILE A 41 -7.79 -17.38 -24.37
CA ILE A 41 -7.21 -18.56 -23.71
C ILE A 41 -8.30 -19.55 -23.27
N GLU A 42 -9.51 -19.08 -22.94
CA GLU A 42 -10.63 -19.95 -22.56
C GLU A 42 -11.14 -20.83 -23.72
N GLU A 43 -10.86 -20.47 -24.97
CA GLU A 43 -11.16 -21.33 -26.13
C GLU A 43 -10.20 -22.53 -26.20
N LEU A 44 -9.00 -22.40 -25.62
CA LEU A 44 -8.00 -23.46 -25.59
C LEU A 44 -8.14 -24.36 -24.37
N ILE A 45 -8.31 -23.77 -23.19
CA ILE A 45 -8.28 -24.51 -21.91
C ILE A 45 -9.62 -24.50 -21.17
N GLY A 46 -10.68 -23.96 -21.76
CA GLY A 46 -11.99 -23.82 -21.12
C GLY A 46 -12.07 -22.62 -20.17
N LYS A 47 -13.28 -22.41 -19.64
CA LYS A 47 -13.58 -21.27 -18.75
C LYS A 47 -12.80 -21.33 -17.45
N LYS A 48 -12.46 -20.17 -16.90
CA LYS A 48 -11.81 -20.08 -15.58
C LYS A 48 -12.63 -20.78 -14.49
N GLY A 49 -12.05 -21.79 -13.86
CA GLY A 49 -12.71 -22.59 -12.83
C GLY A 49 -11.90 -23.82 -12.43
N THR A 50 -12.44 -24.65 -11.55
CA THR A 50 -11.80 -25.90 -11.10
C THR A 50 -11.64 -26.94 -12.21
N GLU A 51 -12.42 -26.82 -13.27
CA GLU A 51 -12.41 -27.72 -14.44
C GLU A 51 -11.61 -27.15 -15.62
N GLN A 52 -10.96 -26.00 -15.46
CA GLN A 52 -10.13 -25.43 -16.52
C GLN A 52 -8.93 -26.35 -16.80
N GLY A 53 -8.71 -26.67 -18.08
CA GLY A 53 -7.60 -27.49 -18.55
C GLY A 53 -6.25 -26.78 -18.45
N ASN A 54 -5.20 -27.46 -18.90
CA ASN A 54 -3.85 -26.90 -18.95
C ASN A 54 -3.38 -26.71 -20.39
N MET A 55 -2.57 -25.67 -20.64
CA MET A 55 -1.96 -25.45 -21.96
C MET A 55 -1.10 -26.64 -22.41
N ARG A 56 -0.55 -27.43 -21.48
CA ARG A 56 0.20 -28.66 -21.78
C ARG A 56 -0.62 -29.75 -22.46
N ASP A 57 -1.94 -29.74 -22.29
CA ASP A 57 -2.84 -30.77 -22.80
C ASP A 57 -3.49 -30.36 -24.13
N VAL A 58 -3.26 -29.11 -24.59
CA VAL A 58 -3.82 -28.59 -25.84
C VAL A 58 -2.99 -29.11 -27.02
N PRO A 59 -3.61 -29.51 -28.15
CA PRO A 59 -2.88 -29.92 -29.35
C PRO A 59 -1.92 -28.83 -29.84
N LEU A 60 -0.69 -29.22 -30.22
CA LEU A 60 0.36 -28.30 -30.67
C LEU A 60 -0.09 -27.39 -31.83
N GLU A 61 -0.89 -27.92 -32.77
CA GLU A 61 -1.39 -27.13 -33.90
C GLU A 61 -2.27 -25.96 -33.46
N ILE A 62 -2.99 -26.09 -32.35
CA ILE A 62 -3.83 -25.02 -31.79
C ILE A 62 -2.97 -24.05 -30.95
N ILE A 63 -2.06 -24.58 -30.13
CA ILE A 63 -1.17 -23.76 -29.30
C ILE A 63 -0.30 -22.85 -30.16
N LYS A 64 0.20 -23.37 -31.30
CA LYS A 64 1.08 -22.62 -32.20
C LYS A 64 0.47 -21.29 -32.60
N ASP A 65 -0.79 -21.28 -33.04
CA ASP A 65 -1.44 -20.07 -33.52
C ASP A 65 -1.66 -19.07 -32.39
N TYR A 66 -2.14 -19.53 -31.22
CA TYR A 66 -2.30 -18.70 -30.03
C TYR A 66 -0.97 -18.08 -29.55
N ALA A 67 0.10 -18.87 -29.46
CA ALA A 67 1.39 -18.40 -28.98
C ALA A 67 2.08 -17.45 -29.96
N CYS A 68 1.95 -17.71 -31.27
CA CYS A 68 2.46 -16.82 -32.32
C CYS A 68 1.68 -15.50 -32.37
N GLU A 69 0.36 -15.56 -32.19
CA GLU A 69 -0.50 -14.37 -32.09
C GLU A 69 -0.07 -13.48 -30.91
N ASP A 70 0.09 -14.03 -29.71
CA ASP A 70 0.54 -13.27 -28.54
C ASP A 70 1.89 -12.56 -28.77
N ALA A 71 2.82 -13.24 -29.45
CA ALA A 71 4.12 -12.67 -29.80
C ALA A 71 4.03 -11.55 -30.84
N ASP A 72 3.27 -11.75 -31.92
CA ASP A 72 3.08 -10.77 -32.99
C ASP A 72 2.35 -9.51 -32.48
N LEU A 73 1.24 -9.69 -31.77
CA LEU A 73 0.48 -8.59 -31.17
C LEU A 73 1.33 -7.78 -30.20
N THR A 74 2.15 -8.45 -29.38
CA THR A 74 3.07 -7.78 -28.45
C THR A 74 4.11 -6.94 -29.21
N TRP A 75 4.64 -7.44 -30.33
CA TRP A 75 5.60 -6.69 -31.14
C TRP A 75 4.97 -5.45 -31.81
N GLN A 76 3.76 -5.59 -32.36
CA GLN A 76 3.03 -4.46 -32.95
C GLN A 76 2.71 -3.39 -31.88
N LEU A 77 2.27 -3.82 -30.70
CA LEU A 77 2.02 -2.93 -29.57
C LEU A 77 3.30 -2.26 -29.06
N TYR A 78 4.43 -2.98 -29.02
CA TYR A 78 5.72 -2.40 -28.67
C TYR A 78 6.05 -1.16 -29.52
N GLN A 79 5.86 -1.25 -30.84
CA GLN A 79 6.12 -0.12 -31.74
C GLN A 79 5.24 1.09 -31.41
N LEU A 80 3.92 0.87 -31.28
CA LEU A 80 2.95 1.93 -31.00
C LEU A 80 3.15 2.56 -29.61
N LEU A 81 3.39 1.74 -28.59
CA LEU A 81 3.55 2.19 -27.21
C LEU A 81 4.90 2.90 -27.02
N THR A 82 5.95 2.47 -27.71
CA THR A 82 7.24 3.19 -27.72
C THR A 82 7.08 4.61 -28.24
N GLU A 83 6.38 4.82 -29.36
CA GLU A 83 6.11 6.16 -29.87
C GLU A 83 5.32 7.02 -28.86
N LYS A 84 4.33 6.42 -28.19
CA LYS A 84 3.52 7.11 -27.17
C LYS A 84 4.33 7.45 -25.92
N LEU A 85 5.19 6.56 -25.43
CA LEU A 85 6.09 6.85 -24.31
C LEU A 85 7.00 8.03 -24.63
N ASN A 86 7.54 8.10 -25.85
CA ASN A 86 8.35 9.23 -26.31
C ASN A 86 7.55 10.54 -26.32
N LYS A 87 6.34 10.54 -26.91
CA LYS A 87 5.48 11.73 -26.98
C LYS A 87 5.06 12.26 -25.60
N LEU A 88 4.98 11.40 -24.60
CA LEU A 88 4.57 11.74 -23.23
C LEU A 88 5.74 11.98 -22.29
N ASP A 89 6.99 11.87 -22.77
CA ASP A 89 8.22 11.96 -21.98
C ASP A 89 8.27 10.95 -20.82
N LEU A 90 7.85 9.72 -21.09
CA LEU A 90 7.77 8.63 -20.11
C LEU A 90 8.84 7.56 -20.31
N VAL A 91 9.74 7.73 -21.29
CA VAL A 91 10.78 6.75 -21.61
C VAL A 91 11.73 6.55 -20.43
N ASN A 92 12.18 7.63 -19.79
CA ASN A 92 13.07 7.52 -18.63
C ASN A 92 12.41 6.79 -17.47
N LEU A 93 11.14 7.08 -17.17
CA LEU A 93 10.39 6.37 -16.14
C LEU A 93 10.25 4.87 -16.45
N ALA A 94 10.04 4.52 -17.73
CA ALA A 94 9.96 3.14 -18.17
C ALA A 94 11.32 2.42 -18.08
N GLU A 95 12.36 2.98 -18.69
CA GLU A 95 13.66 2.32 -18.81
C GLU A 95 14.51 2.33 -17.54
N ILE A 96 14.39 3.38 -16.71
CA ILE A 96 15.21 3.54 -15.50
C ILE A 96 14.53 2.89 -14.29
N ILE A 97 13.19 2.87 -14.25
CA ILE A 97 12.44 2.43 -13.06
C ILE A 97 11.62 1.19 -13.35
N GLU A 98 10.62 1.24 -14.23
CA GLU A 98 9.65 0.15 -14.29
C GLU A 98 10.15 -1.14 -14.94
N PHE A 99 10.87 -1.05 -16.07
CA PHE A 99 11.35 -2.24 -16.77
C PHE A 99 12.47 -2.97 -16.02
N PRO A 100 13.48 -2.30 -15.42
CA PRO A 100 14.49 -2.98 -14.62
C PRO A 100 13.89 -3.71 -13.41
N LEU A 101 12.80 -3.18 -12.86
CA LEU A 101 12.14 -3.74 -11.68
C LEU A 101 11.51 -5.12 -11.96
N ILE A 102 11.15 -5.44 -13.20
CA ILE A 102 10.55 -6.73 -13.59
C ILE A 102 11.41 -7.90 -13.10
N GLY A 103 12.71 -7.87 -13.39
CA GLY A 103 13.64 -8.93 -13.00
C GLY A 103 13.80 -9.04 -11.49
N ILE A 104 13.80 -7.89 -10.79
CA ILE A 104 13.93 -7.81 -9.33
C ILE A 104 12.71 -8.43 -8.66
N LEU A 105 11.50 -8.05 -9.10
CA LEU A 105 10.26 -8.62 -8.58
C LEU A 105 10.20 -10.12 -8.85
N ALA A 106 10.53 -10.57 -10.06
CA ALA A 106 10.59 -12.01 -10.36
C ALA A 106 11.53 -12.76 -9.39
N MET A 107 12.69 -12.20 -9.08
CA MET A 107 13.62 -12.80 -8.12
C MET A 107 13.10 -12.79 -6.67
N MET A 108 12.42 -11.73 -6.25
CA MET A 108 11.76 -11.66 -4.94
C MET A 108 10.65 -12.71 -4.84
N GLU A 109 9.80 -12.82 -5.87
CA GLU A 109 8.73 -13.82 -5.94
C GLU A 109 9.28 -15.25 -5.91
N ILE A 110 10.34 -15.54 -6.67
CA ILE A 110 11.00 -16.86 -6.67
C ILE A 110 11.62 -17.17 -5.31
N SER A 111 12.22 -16.17 -4.65
CA SER A 111 12.89 -16.35 -3.37
C SER A 111 11.92 -16.73 -2.26
N GLY A 112 10.75 -16.09 -2.24
CA GLY A 112 9.70 -16.29 -1.26
C GLY A 112 10.11 -15.96 0.17
N VAL A 113 9.16 -16.11 1.11
CA VAL A 113 9.35 -15.83 2.53
C VAL A 113 9.01 -17.05 3.38
N MET A 114 9.83 -17.32 4.39
CA MET A 114 9.62 -18.43 5.31
C MET A 114 8.57 -18.06 6.37
N LEU A 115 7.73 -19.05 6.73
CA LEU A 115 6.68 -18.90 7.72
C LEU A 115 6.85 -19.96 8.81
N ASP A 116 6.94 -19.54 10.07
CA ASP A 116 6.81 -20.42 11.23
C ASP A 116 5.34 -20.76 11.47
N ILE A 117 4.94 -21.90 10.94
CA ILE A 117 3.58 -22.44 11.06
C ILE A 117 3.23 -22.72 12.53
N SER A 118 4.19 -23.17 13.34
CA SER A 118 3.93 -23.57 14.73
C SER A 118 3.58 -22.35 15.58
N SER A 119 4.38 -21.29 15.47
CA SER A 119 4.12 -20.01 16.13
C SER A 119 2.79 -19.40 15.67
N LEU A 120 2.49 -19.47 14.37
CA LEU A 120 1.23 -18.94 13.83
C LEU A 120 0.01 -19.73 14.34
N GLN A 121 0.09 -21.06 14.42
CA GLN A 121 -0.98 -21.90 14.97
C GLN A 121 -1.19 -21.69 16.47
N GLN A 122 -0.11 -21.46 17.23
CA GLN A 122 -0.21 -21.11 18.65
C GLN A 122 -0.98 -19.80 18.81
N TYR A 123 -0.62 -18.77 18.05
CA TYR A 123 -1.34 -17.51 18.06
C TYR A 123 -2.81 -17.65 17.61
N GLY A 124 -3.09 -18.54 16.66
CA GLY A 124 -4.45 -18.91 16.27
C GLY A 124 -5.31 -19.44 17.41
N LYS A 125 -4.74 -20.23 18.33
CA LYS A 125 -5.44 -20.73 19.52
C LYS A 125 -5.77 -19.59 20.49
N GLU A 126 -4.88 -18.62 20.64
CA GLU A 126 -5.10 -17.44 21.48
C GLU A 126 -6.23 -16.57 20.90
N LEU A 127 -6.16 -16.25 19.60
CA LEU A 127 -7.23 -15.54 18.91
C LEU A 127 -8.58 -16.26 19.00
N GLY A 128 -8.59 -17.59 18.89
CA GLY A 128 -9.81 -18.39 19.01
C GLY A 128 -10.45 -18.26 20.40
N ARG A 129 -9.66 -18.33 21.47
CA ARG A 129 -10.16 -18.16 22.85
C ARG A 129 -10.74 -16.76 23.06
N ASP A 130 -10.06 -15.74 22.57
CA ASP A 130 -10.52 -14.35 22.71
C ASP A 130 -11.79 -14.08 21.90
N LEU A 131 -11.92 -14.68 20.72
CA LEU A 131 -13.15 -14.65 19.92
C LEU A 131 -14.31 -15.31 20.65
N ASP A 132 -14.09 -16.46 21.30
CA ASP A 132 -15.13 -17.15 22.08
C ASP A 132 -15.60 -16.32 23.28
N ILE A 133 -14.69 -15.57 23.92
CA ILE A 133 -15.01 -14.65 25.02
C ILE A 133 -15.84 -13.48 24.48
N LEU A 134 -15.35 -12.79 23.45
CA LEU A 134 -16.04 -11.64 22.85
C LEU A 134 -17.41 -12.03 22.30
N GLU A 135 -17.55 -13.21 21.70
CA GLU A 135 -18.83 -13.70 21.20
C GLU A 135 -19.86 -13.84 22.34
N LYS A 136 -19.46 -14.41 23.48
CA LYS A 136 -20.34 -14.52 24.65
C LYS A 136 -20.76 -13.16 25.18
N GLU A 137 -19.83 -12.22 25.32
CA GLU A 137 -20.11 -10.87 25.81
C GLU A 137 -21.02 -10.09 24.84
N ILE A 138 -20.79 -10.21 23.52
CA ILE A 138 -21.63 -9.56 22.50
C ILE A 138 -23.04 -10.13 22.53
N ILE A 139 -23.19 -11.45 22.66
CA ILE A 139 -24.50 -12.12 22.76
C ILE A 139 -25.22 -11.71 24.05
N GLU A 140 -24.50 -11.59 25.17
CA GLU A 140 -25.05 -11.11 26.44
C GLU A 140 -25.58 -9.68 26.31
N HIS A 141 -24.79 -8.77 25.73
CA HIS A 141 -25.23 -7.40 25.45
C HIS A 141 -26.40 -7.32 24.47
N ALA A 142 -26.47 -8.24 23.48
CA ALA A 142 -27.55 -8.29 22.51
C ALA A 142 -28.85 -8.89 23.08
N GLY A 143 -28.76 -9.67 24.17
CA GLY A 143 -29.87 -10.39 24.78
C GLY A 143 -30.44 -11.52 23.92
N GLU A 144 -29.79 -11.89 22.82
CA GLU A 144 -30.14 -13.06 22.00
C GLU A 144 -28.95 -13.55 21.17
N LYS A 145 -29.03 -14.79 20.69
CA LYS A 145 -28.01 -15.37 19.82
C LYS A 145 -28.22 -14.92 18.37
N PHE A 146 -27.14 -14.48 17.73
CA PHE A 146 -27.11 -14.12 16.32
C PHE A 146 -25.70 -14.29 15.76
N ASN A 147 -25.57 -14.26 14.44
CA ASN A 147 -24.27 -14.29 13.77
C ASN A 147 -23.66 -12.88 13.72
N ILE A 148 -22.66 -12.63 14.58
CA ILE A 148 -21.93 -11.36 14.70
C ILE A 148 -21.23 -10.99 13.38
N SER A 149 -20.80 -11.99 12.60
CA SER A 149 -20.16 -11.78 11.30
C SER A 149 -21.15 -11.37 10.20
N SER A 150 -22.46 -11.48 10.42
CA SER A 150 -23.49 -11.06 9.47
C SER A 150 -23.81 -9.58 9.64
N PRO A 151 -23.45 -8.70 8.67
CA PRO A 151 -23.75 -7.27 8.78
C PRO A 151 -25.24 -6.96 8.91
N LYS A 152 -26.09 -7.85 8.37
CA LYS A 152 -27.55 -7.74 8.44
C LYS A 152 -28.05 -7.95 9.86
N GLN A 153 -27.76 -9.12 10.44
CA GLN A 153 -28.21 -9.47 11.78
C GLN A 153 -27.63 -8.51 12.82
N LEU A 154 -26.34 -8.17 12.69
CA LEU A 154 -25.73 -7.16 13.55
C LEU A 154 -26.45 -5.81 13.45
N GLY A 155 -26.79 -5.36 12.24
CA GLY A 155 -27.52 -4.10 12.05
C GLY A 155 -28.89 -4.10 12.73
N GLU A 156 -29.64 -5.19 12.60
CA GLU A 156 -30.94 -5.38 13.26
C GLU A 156 -30.81 -5.32 14.79
N ILE A 157 -29.84 -6.03 15.36
CA ILE A 157 -29.56 -5.99 16.81
C ILE A 157 -29.20 -4.59 17.29
N LEU A 158 -28.23 -3.94 16.64
CA LEU A 158 -27.70 -2.65 17.12
C LEU A 158 -28.74 -1.52 17.00
N PHE A 159 -29.53 -1.50 15.93
CA PHE A 159 -30.35 -0.32 15.59
C PHE A 159 -31.86 -0.52 15.69
N GLU A 160 -32.37 -1.74 15.57
CA GLU A 160 -33.81 -2.00 15.77
C GLU A 160 -34.10 -2.39 17.22
N LYS A 161 -33.31 -3.33 17.77
CA LYS A 161 -33.50 -3.84 19.14
C LYS A 161 -32.89 -2.94 20.21
N LEU A 162 -31.57 -2.74 20.15
CA LEU A 162 -30.85 -1.94 21.15
C LEU A 162 -31.01 -0.43 20.93
N LYS A 163 -31.45 -0.01 19.74
CA LYS A 163 -31.72 1.39 19.37
C LYS A 163 -30.57 2.33 19.71
N ILE A 164 -29.33 1.88 19.49
CA ILE A 164 -28.10 2.59 19.91
C ILE A 164 -27.98 3.95 19.22
N SER A 165 -28.51 4.10 18.00
CA SER A 165 -28.53 5.37 17.28
C SER A 165 -29.76 5.49 16.37
N SER A 166 -30.40 6.66 16.35
CA SER A 166 -31.55 6.96 15.49
C SER A 166 -31.18 7.34 14.05
N ASP A 167 -29.93 7.75 13.81
CA ASP A 167 -29.54 8.48 12.60
C ASP A 167 -28.68 7.64 11.62
N ILE A 168 -28.74 6.31 11.74
CA ILE A 168 -27.92 5.41 10.93
C ILE A 168 -28.56 5.22 9.55
N LYS A 169 -27.82 5.63 8.52
CA LYS A 169 -28.23 5.45 7.12
C LYS A 169 -28.27 3.98 6.74
N ARG A 170 -29.30 3.59 6.00
CA ARG A 170 -29.36 2.31 5.29
C ARG A 170 -28.53 2.38 4.00
N THR A 171 -27.88 1.28 3.67
CA THR A 171 -27.13 1.08 2.43
C THR A 171 -28.08 0.90 1.23
N LYS A 172 -27.53 0.88 0.00
CA LYS A 172 -28.31 0.64 -1.23
C LYS A 172 -29.09 -0.69 -1.20
N THR A 173 -28.60 -1.69 -0.46
CA THR A 173 -29.25 -2.99 -0.23
C THR A 173 -30.26 -2.97 0.91
N LYS A 174 -30.66 -1.79 1.41
CA LYS A 174 -31.60 -1.56 2.52
C LYS A 174 -31.15 -2.10 3.88
N MET A 175 -29.91 -2.54 4.01
CA MET A 175 -29.30 -2.95 5.29
C MET A 175 -28.72 -1.77 6.05
N TYR A 176 -28.71 -1.80 7.39
CA TYR A 176 -28.00 -0.79 8.17
C TYR A 176 -26.49 -0.81 7.87
N ALA A 177 -25.89 0.38 7.79
CA ALA A 177 -24.46 0.50 7.63
C ALA A 177 -23.75 0.13 8.95
N THR A 178 -23.01 -0.98 8.95
CA THR A 178 -22.24 -1.43 10.10
C THR A 178 -20.74 -1.48 9.78
N SER A 179 -20.22 -0.63 8.89
CA SER A 179 -18.78 -0.59 8.61
C SER A 179 -17.99 -0.09 9.82
N GLU A 180 -16.69 -0.39 9.87
CA GLU A 180 -15.78 0.10 10.91
C GLU A 180 -15.86 1.63 11.08
N ASP A 181 -15.85 2.39 9.98
CA ASP A 181 -16.01 3.86 9.99
C ASP A 181 -17.34 4.35 10.60
N VAL A 182 -18.41 3.55 10.49
CA VAL A 182 -19.72 3.91 11.04
C VAL A 182 -19.78 3.55 12.51
N LEU A 183 -19.40 2.32 12.86
CA LEU A 183 -19.40 1.84 14.23
C LEU A 183 -18.43 2.64 15.12
N SER A 184 -17.27 3.01 14.62
CA SER A 184 -16.29 3.79 15.39
C SER A 184 -16.79 5.19 15.77
N LYS A 185 -17.75 5.77 15.03
CA LYS A 185 -18.35 7.06 15.38
C LYS A 185 -19.37 6.99 16.52
N ILE A 186 -19.84 5.78 16.82
CA ILE A 186 -20.82 5.51 17.86
C ILE A 186 -20.26 4.55 18.91
N SER A 187 -18.93 4.40 18.98
CA SER A 187 -18.24 3.52 19.93
C SER A 187 -18.66 3.78 21.37
N ASP A 188 -18.89 5.05 21.69
CA ASP A 188 -19.16 5.51 23.05
C ASP A 188 -20.65 5.41 23.42
N GLN A 189 -21.52 5.06 22.46
CA GLN A 189 -22.96 4.99 22.68
C GLN A 189 -23.40 3.68 23.32
N HIS A 190 -22.63 2.59 23.15
CA HIS A 190 -22.93 1.31 23.80
C HIS A 190 -21.69 0.40 23.91
N PRO A 191 -21.48 -0.31 25.03
CA PRO A 191 -20.33 -1.21 25.23
C PRO A 191 -20.19 -2.36 24.21
N ILE A 192 -21.28 -2.68 23.50
CA ILE A 192 -21.30 -3.72 22.46
C ILE A 192 -20.48 -3.30 21.22
N ILE A 193 -20.40 -2.00 20.93
CA ILE A 193 -19.80 -1.50 19.70
C ILE A 193 -18.28 -1.73 19.69
N PRO A 194 -17.51 -1.34 20.72
CA PRO A 194 -16.08 -1.64 20.79
C PRO A 194 -15.79 -3.15 20.71
N LYS A 195 -16.60 -3.97 21.39
CA LYS A 195 -16.45 -5.45 21.36
C LYS A 195 -16.67 -6.03 19.97
N VAL A 196 -17.67 -5.53 19.24
CA VAL A 196 -17.94 -5.95 17.84
C VAL A 196 -16.80 -5.54 16.92
N LEU A 197 -16.24 -4.34 17.09
CA LEU A 197 -15.07 -3.88 16.34
C LEU A 197 -13.87 -4.80 16.60
N GLU A 198 -13.58 -5.07 17.87
CA GLU A 198 -12.49 -5.99 18.26
C GLU A 198 -12.72 -7.41 17.70
N TYR A 199 -13.92 -7.97 17.84
CA TYR A 199 -14.29 -9.28 17.28
C TYR A 199 -13.98 -9.36 15.79
N ARG A 200 -14.33 -8.33 15.02
CA ARG A 200 -14.07 -8.31 13.56
C ARG A 200 -12.59 -8.23 13.25
N THR A 201 -11.83 -7.46 14.01
CA THR A 201 -10.37 -7.40 13.88
C THR A 201 -9.77 -8.78 14.13
N LEU A 202 -10.08 -9.44 15.25
CA LEU A 202 -9.56 -10.78 15.56
C LEU A 202 -10.00 -11.82 14.53
N LYS A 203 -11.27 -11.77 14.11
CA LYS A 203 -11.80 -12.71 13.11
C LYS A 203 -11.11 -12.55 11.77
N LYS A 204 -10.81 -11.32 11.36
CA LYS A 204 -10.01 -11.03 10.16
C LYS A 204 -8.59 -11.54 10.33
N LEU A 205 -7.94 -11.31 11.47
CA LEU A 205 -6.59 -11.80 11.74
C LEU A 205 -6.51 -13.33 11.60
N LEU A 206 -7.45 -14.03 12.23
CA LEU A 206 -7.53 -15.49 12.20
C LEU A 206 -7.80 -16.01 10.78
N SER A 207 -8.88 -15.55 10.13
CA SER A 207 -9.29 -16.09 8.82
C SER A 207 -8.38 -15.69 7.66
N THR A 208 -7.88 -14.45 7.66
CA THR A 208 -7.12 -13.89 6.53
C THR A 208 -5.64 -14.23 6.60
N TYR A 209 -5.08 -14.39 7.80
CA TYR A 209 -3.64 -14.66 7.96
C TYR A 209 -3.39 -16.02 8.59
N VAL A 210 -3.87 -16.28 9.80
CA VAL A 210 -3.53 -17.51 10.55
C VAL A 210 -3.96 -18.77 9.81
N ASP A 211 -5.21 -18.81 9.33
CA ASP A 211 -5.76 -19.99 8.65
C ASP A 211 -5.35 -20.05 7.18
N ALA A 212 -5.23 -18.89 6.52
CA ALA A 212 -5.00 -18.83 5.08
C ALA A 212 -3.53 -19.02 4.70
N LEU A 213 -2.59 -18.34 5.37
CA LEU A 213 -1.18 -18.34 4.98
C LEU A 213 -0.56 -19.75 4.95
N PRO A 214 -0.73 -20.63 5.96
CA PRO A 214 -0.16 -21.98 5.92
C PRO A 214 -0.61 -22.79 4.71
N ARG A 215 -1.85 -22.60 4.23
CA ARG A 215 -2.40 -23.29 3.05
C ARG A 215 -1.83 -22.79 1.72
N MET A 216 -1.14 -21.65 1.73
CA MET A 216 -0.58 -21.02 0.53
C MET A 216 0.93 -21.31 0.37
N ILE A 217 1.53 -22.01 1.34
CA ILE A 217 2.93 -22.44 1.27
C ILE A 217 3.11 -23.39 0.09
N LYS A 218 4.12 -23.13 -0.74
CA LYS A 218 4.45 -24.01 -1.87
C LYS A 218 5.25 -25.21 -1.35
N PRO A 219 4.77 -26.47 -1.55
CA PRO A 219 5.45 -27.65 -1.00
C PRO A 219 6.89 -27.83 -1.48
N LYS A 220 7.21 -27.37 -2.69
CA LYS A 220 8.56 -27.49 -3.27
C LYS A 220 9.62 -26.65 -2.56
N THR A 221 9.23 -25.51 -2.00
CA THR A 221 10.16 -24.53 -1.40
C THR A 221 9.97 -24.42 0.11
N GLY A 222 8.82 -24.83 0.64
CA GLY A 222 8.43 -24.59 2.02
C GLY A 222 8.13 -23.12 2.34
N LYS A 223 8.02 -22.26 1.33
CA LYS A 223 7.87 -20.81 1.48
C LYS A 223 6.55 -20.28 0.92
N LEU A 224 6.18 -19.08 1.36
CA LEU A 224 5.16 -18.25 0.74
C LEU A 224 5.77 -17.50 -0.46
N HIS A 225 5.04 -17.46 -1.57
CA HIS A 225 5.44 -16.74 -2.78
C HIS A 225 4.32 -15.79 -3.16
N THR A 226 4.41 -14.54 -2.68
CA THR A 226 3.48 -13.48 -3.09
C THR A 226 3.73 -13.09 -4.54
N SER A 227 2.71 -12.57 -5.22
CA SER A 227 2.83 -11.95 -6.53
C SER A 227 2.78 -10.44 -6.39
N PHE A 228 3.81 -9.74 -6.86
CA PHE A 228 3.88 -8.29 -6.91
C PHE A 228 3.30 -7.79 -8.23
N ASN A 229 2.52 -6.71 -8.18
CA ASN A 229 1.92 -6.13 -9.37
C ASN A 229 2.35 -4.67 -9.52
N GLN A 230 2.97 -4.35 -10.66
CA GLN A 230 3.38 -2.98 -10.99
C GLN A 230 2.24 -2.12 -11.56
N THR A 231 1.20 -2.75 -12.12
CA THR A 231 0.20 -2.08 -12.98
C THR A 231 -1.21 -2.02 -12.40
N ILE A 232 -1.36 -2.17 -11.07
CA ILE A 232 -2.67 -2.20 -10.40
C ILE A 232 -3.02 -0.90 -9.69
N THR A 233 -2.08 -0.30 -8.96
CA THR A 233 -2.35 0.96 -8.25
C THR A 233 -2.20 2.12 -9.24
N SER A 234 -2.99 3.19 -9.15
CA SER A 234 -2.81 4.33 -10.05
C SER A 234 -1.75 5.34 -9.61
N THR A 235 -1.13 5.12 -8.45
CA THR A 235 -0.05 5.95 -7.92
C THR A 235 1.34 5.40 -8.23
N GLY A 236 1.46 4.22 -8.84
CA GLY A 236 2.76 3.59 -9.11
C GLY A 236 3.29 2.70 -7.98
N ARG A 237 2.59 2.63 -6.83
CA ARG A 237 2.94 1.71 -5.75
C ARG A 237 2.77 0.26 -6.20
N LEU A 238 3.66 -0.61 -5.72
CA LEU A 238 3.46 -2.05 -5.86
C LEU A 238 2.22 -2.46 -5.06
N SER A 239 1.46 -3.40 -5.60
CA SER A 239 0.48 -4.16 -4.82
C SER A 239 0.91 -5.62 -4.77
N SER A 240 0.35 -6.37 -3.82
CA SER A 240 0.67 -7.79 -3.67
C SER A 240 -0.60 -8.63 -3.56
N ASN A 241 -0.56 -9.86 -4.09
CA ASN A 241 -1.63 -10.83 -3.96
C ASN A 241 -1.09 -12.26 -3.86
N ASN A 242 -1.94 -13.17 -3.41
CA ASN A 242 -1.65 -14.61 -3.32
C ASN A 242 -0.38 -15.02 -2.52
N PRO A 243 -0.18 -14.56 -1.27
CA PRO A 243 -1.05 -13.73 -0.43
C PRO A 243 -0.73 -12.23 -0.55
N ASN A 244 -1.65 -11.37 -0.10
CA ASN A 244 -1.40 -9.92 -0.04
C ASN A 244 -0.60 -9.58 1.23
N LEU A 245 0.72 -9.55 1.11
CA LEU A 245 1.65 -9.25 2.20
C LEU A 245 1.73 -7.75 2.52
N GLN A 246 1.39 -6.88 1.57
CA GLN A 246 1.27 -5.42 1.78
C GLN A 246 0.19 -5.05 2.82
N ASN A 247 -0.80 -5.92 3.04
CA ASN A 247 -1.88 -5.69 3.98
C ASN A 247 -1.63 -6.27 5.37
N ILE A 248 -0.45 -6.83 5.66
CA ILE A 248 -0.17 -7.36 7.00
C ILE A 248 -0.12 -6.20 8.00
N PRO A 249 -0.95 -6.22 9.06
CA PRO A 249 -1.06 -5.10 9.99
C PRO A 249 0.28 -4.69 10.60
N VAL A 250 0.46 -3.37 10.77
CA VAL A 250 1.71 -2.75 11.23
C VAL A 250 1.57 -2.07 12.60
N ARG A 251 0.41 -1.47 12.87
CA ARG A 251 0.23 -0.56 14.00
C ARG A 251 -0.42 -1.21 15.22
N GLU A 252 -1.38 -2.11 14.98
CA GLU A 252 -2.15 -2.76 16.02
C GLU A 252 -1.32 -3.88 16.65
N GLU A 253 -1.24 -3.93 17.97
CA GLU A 253 -0.44 -4.89 18.73
C GLU A 253 -0.75 -6.34 18.33
N ARG A 254 -2.03 -6.72 18.35
CA ARG A 254 -2.49 -8.04 17.90
C ARG A 254 -2.22 -8.30 16.41
N GLY A 255 -2.22 -7.25 15.61
CA GLY A 255 -1.89 -7.36 14.19
C GLY A 255 -0.40 -7.61 13.94
N ARG A 256 0.46 -6.96 14.73
CA ARG A 256 1.92 -7.08 14.71
C ARG A 256 2.40 -8.49 15.05
N GLU A 257 1.68 -9.21 15.90
CA GLU A 257 1.99 -10.60 16.26
C GLU A 257 2.04 -11.54 15.03
N ILE A 258 1.24 -11.27 13.98
CA ILE A 258 1.31 -12.03 12.71
C ILE A 258 2.70 -11.93 12.08
N ARG A 259 3.41 -10.80 12.23
CA ARG A 259 4.76 -10.60 11.70
C ARG A 259 5.80 -11.49 12.39
N LYS A 260 5.58 -11.94 13.63
CA LYS A 260 6.48 -12.90 14.31
C LYS A 260 6.60 -14.23 13.57
N ALA A 261 5.55 -14.63 12.86
CA ALA A 261 5.56 -15.87 12.09
C ALA A 261 6.44 -15.77 10.83
N PHE A 262 6.83 -14.59 10.36
CA PHE A 262 7.71 -14.43 9.22
C PHE A 262 9.16 -14.45 9.70
N VAL A 263 9.91 -15.45 9.27
CA VAL A 263 11.25 -15.77 9.80
C VAL A 263 12.30 -15.83 8.67
N PRO A 264 13.60 -15.81 8.98
CA PRO A 264 14.66 -16.03 7.98
C PRO A 264 14.54 -17.39 7.29
N SER A 265 15.19 -17.56 6.14
CA SER A 265 15.12 -18.84 5.41
C SER A 265 15.71 -20.02 6.17
N ASP A 266 16.76 -19.79 6.95
CA ASP A 266 17.41 -20.79 7.79
C ASP A 266 18.19 -20.16 8.95
N SER A 267 18.83 -21.01 9.78
CA SER A 267 19.61 -20.60 10.95
C SER A 267 20.86 -19.76 10.65
N ASN A 268 21.34 -19.74 9.40
CA ASN A 268 22.47 -18.93 8.96
C ASN A 268 22.03 -17.54 8.47
N HIS A 269 20.73 -17.25 8.46
CA HIS A 269 20.18 -15.97 8.04
C HIS A 269 19.53 -15.21 9.19
N VAL A 270 19.34 -13.90 8.98
CA VAL A 270 18.54 -12.99 9.81
C VAL A 270 17.68 -12.13 8.90
N LEU A 271 16.59 -11.56 9.44
CA LEU A 271 15.83 -10.57 8.70
C LEU A 271 16.38 -9.18 8.99
N LEU A 272 16.60 -8.40 7.93
CA LEU A 272 16.89 -6.98 8.00
C LEU A 272 15.72 -6.22 7.40
N SER A 273 15.19 -5.25 8.14
CA SER A 273 14.17 -4.32 7.65
C SER A 273 14.75 -2.93 7.52
N ALA A 274 14.35 -2.21 6.48
CA ALA A 274 14.73 -0.84 6.24
C ALA A 274 13.51 -0.04 5.77
N ASP A 275 13.08 0.94 6.56
CA ASP A 275 11.89 1.76 6.31
C ASP A 275 12.28 3.24 6.14
N TYR A 276 11.69 3.90 5.14
CA TYR A 276 11.89 5.34 5.00
C TYR A 276 11.15 6.11 6.10
N ASN A 277 11.91 6.87 6.89
CA ASN A 277 11.32 7.70 7.93
C ASN A 277 10.58 8.90 7.34
N GLN A 278 9.25 8.78 7.28
CA GLN A 278 8.32 9.85 6.89
C GLN A 278 8.59 10.42 5.48
N ILE A 279 8.87 9.54 4.49
CA ILE A 279 9.19 9.96 3.11
C ILE A 279 8.18 10.95 2.53
N GLU A 280 6.88 10.75 2.77
CA GLU A 280 5.83 11.63 2.22
C GLU A 280 5.87 13.06 2.80
N LEU A 281 6.25 13.23 4.08
CA LEU A 281 6.45 14.58 4.65
C LEU A 281 7.72 15.24 4.10
N ARG A 282 8.78 14.45 3.87
CA ARG A 282 10.03 14.95 3.27
C ARG A 282 9.80 15.39 1.82
N LEU A 283 8.98 14.62 1.08
CA LEU A 283 8.52 15.00 -0.25
C LEU A 283 7.67 16.27 -0.22
N MET A 284 6.76 16.41 0.75
CA MET A 284 6.01 17.66 0.93
C MET A 284 6.97 18.84 1.18
N ALA A 285 7.98 18.68 2.04
CA ALA A 285 8.98 19.71 2.31
C ALA A 285 9.76 20.12 1.05
N HIS A 286 10.16 19.14 0.24
CA HIS A 286 10.86 19.37 -1.02
C HIS A 286 9.96 20.05 -2.06
N MET A 287 8.77 19.50 -2.33
CA MET A 287 7.87 19.96 -3.40
C MET A 287 7.22 21.31 -3.10
N SER A 288 6.96 21.61 -1.82
CA SER A 288 6.46 22.92 -1.42
C SER A 288 7.53 24.01 -1.42
N GLY A 289 8.80 23.64 -1.30
CA GLY A 289 9.88 24.60 -1.11
C GLY A 289 9.84 25.32 0.24
N ASP A 290 9.02 24.85 1.20
CA ASP A 290 8.81 25.53 2.47
C ASP A 290 10.06 25.41 3.37
N MET A 291 10.76 26.52 3.60
CA MET A 291 12.01 26.52 4.36
C MET A 291 11.82 26.13 5.82
N ASN A 292 10.66 26.38 6.43
CA ASN A 292 10.43 26.05 7.83
C ASN A 292 10.37 24.54 8.03
N ILE A 293 9.59 23.83 7.22
CA ILE A 293 9.53 22.36 7.29
C ILE A 293 10.85 21.71 6.84
N GLN A 294 11.55 22.30 5.86
CA GLN A 294 12.86 21.79 5.44
C GLN A 294 13.90 21.93 6.55
N ASN A 295 13.95 23.08 7.22
CA ASN A 295 14.85 23.31 8.35
C ASN A 295 14.51 22.39 9.53
N ALA A 296 13.22 22.17 9.81
CA ALA A 296 12.80 21.22 10.84
C ALA A 296 13.37 19.81 10.58
N PHE A 297 13.34 19.33 9.34
CA PHE A 297 13.97 18.05 8.99
C PHE A 297 15.50 18.07 9.08
N LYS A 298 16.15 19.15 8.60
CA LYS A 298 17.62 19.31 8.67
C LYS A 298 18.14 19.36 10.10
N ASN A 299 17.40 20.00 10.99
CA ASN A 299 17.69 20.13 12.41
C ASN A 299 17.23 18.92 13.25
N ARG A 300 16.64 17.90 12.62
CA ARG A 300 16.07 16.71 13.30
C ARG A 300 15.00 17.06 14.35
N GLU A 301 14.24 18.11 14.09
CA GLU A 301 13.12 18.52 14.94
C GLU A 301 11.94 17.55 14.80
N ASP A 302 11.26 17.26 15.91
CA ASP A 302 10.07 16.42 15.90
C ASP A 302 8.83 17.26 15.55
N ILE A 303 8.55 17.36 14.25
CA ILE A 303 7.43 18.13 13.70
C ILE A 303 6.11 17.70 14.36
N HIS A 304 5.93 16.41 14.65
CA HIS A 304 4.72 15.90 15.30
C HIS A 304 4.60 16.36 16.75
N ARG A 305 5.70 16.39 17.51
CA ARG A 305 5.72 16.94 18.87
C ARG A 305 5.43 18.44 18.88
N SER A 306 5.99 19.19 17.93
CA SER A 306 5.69 20.63 17.79
C SER A 306 4.21 20.89 17.48
N THR A 307 3.61 20.09 16.61
CA THR A 307 2.17 20.15 16.33
C THR A 307 1.36 19.73 17.56
N ALA A 308 1.78 18.68 18.28
CA ALA A 308 1.08 18.21 19.47
C ALA A 308 1.05 19.27 20.58
N ALA A 309 2.17 19.91 20.86
CA ALA A 309 2.26 21.01 21.83
C ALA A 309 1.20 22.10 21.54
N LYS A 310 1.03 22.45 20.25
CA LYS A 310 -0.01 23.40 19.80
C LYS A 310 -1.42 22.84 19.92
N ILE A 311 -1.66 21.57 19.54
CA ILE A 311 -2.98 20.92 19.61
C ILE A 311 -3.50 20.84 21.04
N PHE A 312 -2.64 20.44 21.97
CA PHE A 312 -3.00 20.18 23.36
C PHE A 312 -2.76 21.38 24.27
N ASN A 313 -2.24 22.49 23.73
CA ASN A 313 -1.87 23.70 24.47
C ASN A 313 -0.96 23.40 25.68
N VAL A 314 0.08 22.61 25.44
CA VAL A 314 1.10 22.20 26.42
C VAL A 314 2.50 22.56 25.90
N SER A 315 3.50 22.59 26.78
CA SER A 315 4.89 22.75 26.33
C SER A 315 5.35 21.52 25.51
N PRO A 316 6.32 21.67 24.59
CA PRO A 316 6.88 20.53 23.84
C PRO A 316 7.36 19.38 24.72
N ASP A 317 7.85 19.67 25.92
CA ASP A 317 8.36 18.66 26.87
C ASP A 317 7.24 17.86 27.53
N GLU A 318 6.07 18.47 27.70
CA GLU A 318 4.86 17.82 28.27
C GLU A 318 4.10 16.96 27.25
N VAL A 319 4.51 16.97 25.99
CA VAL A 319 3.87 16.16 24.95
C VAL A 319 4.07 14.67 25.22
N THR A 320 2.97 13.99 25.51
CA THR A 320 2.94 12.53 25.67
C THR A 320 3.02 11.80 24.32
N ARG A 321 3.32 10.50 24.35
CA ARG A 321 3.34 9.65 23.15
C ARG A 321 1.99 9.62 22.43
N GLU A 322 0.90 9.60 23.20
CA GLU A 322 -0.47 9.62 22.66
C GLU A 322 -0.77 10.96 21.95
N MET A 323 -0.43 12.08 22.59
CA MET A 323 -0.58 13.41 22.02
C MET A 323 0.20 13.54 20.71
N ARG A 324 1.45 13.06 20.69
CA ARG A 324 2.27 13.00 19.48
C ARG A 324 1.62 12.13 18.39
N GLY A 325 1.04 10.99 18.75
CA GLY A 325 0.33 10.10 17.82
C GLY A 325 -0.88 10.77 17.16
N ARG A 326 -1.68 11.51 17.93
CA ARG A 326 -2.81 12.31 17.41
C ARG A 326 -2.33 13.43 16.49
N ALA A 327 -1.25 14.13 16.86
CA ALA A 327 -0.65 15.16 16.02
C ALA A 327 -0.04 14.62 14.72
N LYS A 328 0.54 13.42 14.75
CA LYS A 328 0.97 12.70 13.54
C LYS A 328 -0.20 12.49 12.59
N THR A 329 -1.32 11.96 13.09
CA THR A 329 -2.56 11.80 12.29
C THR A 329 -3.06 13.13 11.72
N ALA A 330 -2.94 14.22 12.48
CA ALA A 330 -3.30 15.56 12.03
C ALA A 330 -2.40 16.05 10.89
N ASN A 331 -1.07 16.02 11.08
CA ASN A 331 -0.10 16.46 10.06
C ASN A 331 -0.29 15.72 8.74
N PHE A 332 -0.39 14.39 8.79
CA PHE A 332 -0.68 13.60 7.58
C PHE A 332 -2.03 13.95 6.98
N GLY A 333 -3.07 14.10 7.80
CA GLY A 333 -4.38 14.55 7.33
C GLY A 333 -4.30 15.86 6.55
N ILE A 334 -3.63 16.88 7.11
CA ILE A 334 -3.49 18.21 6.51
C ILE A 334 -2.73 18.13 5.19
N ILE A 335 -1.60 17.42 5.17
CA ILE A 335 -0.79 17.17 3.96
C ILE A 335 -1.61 16.47 2.86
N TYR A 336 -2.58 15.64 3.24
CA TYR A 336 -3.48 14.98 2.29
C TYR A 336 -4.77 15.74 1.96
N GLY A 337 -4.83 17.03 2.30
CA GLY A 337 -5.99 17.86 2.02
C GLY A 337 -7.26 17.45 2.78
N ILE A 338 -7.12 16.97 4.01
CA ILE A 338 -8.29 16.70 4.86
C ILE A 338 -9.06 18.00 5.14
N SER A 339 -10.39 17.92 5.15
CA SER A 339 -11.23 19.04 5.55
C SER A 339 -11.26 19.20 7.08
N ALA A 340 -11.64 20.38 7.56
CA ALA A 340 -11.85 20.62 8.99
C ALA A 340 -12.84 19.61 9.60
N PHE A 341 -13.90 19.23 8.86
CA PHE A 341 -14.81 18.18 9.31
C PHE A 341 -14.15 16.81 9.39
N GLY A 342 -13.35 16.43 8.38
CA GLY A 342 -12.63 15.15 8.40
C GLY A 342 -11.62 15.08 9.56
N LEU A 343 -10.91 16.17 9.82
CA LEU A 343 -9.96 16.25 10.92
C LEU A 343 -10.65 16.22 12.28
N SER A 344 -11.77 16.93 12.44
CA SER A 344 -12.53 16.96 13.69
C SER A 344 -13.02 15.56 14.09
N GLN A 345 -13.42 14.74 13.10
CA GLN A 345 -13.82 13.35 13.32
C GLN A 345 -12.64 12.46 13.74
N ARG A 346 -11.47 12.60 13.09
CA ARG A 346 -10.28 11.78 13.42
C ARG A 346 -9.67 12.10 14.78
N LEU A 347 -9.73 13.36 15.18
CA LEU A 347 -9.17 13.83 16.45
C LEU A 347 -10.20 13.88 17.57
N ASN A 348 -11.48 13.62 17.30
CA ASN A 348 -12.57 13.81 18.26
C ASN A 348 -12.55 15.22 18.92
N ILE A 349 -12.50 16.26 18.10
CA ILE A 349 -12.53 17.68 18.51
C ILE A 349 -13.65 18.43 17.78
N SER A 350 -13.94 19.66 18.19
CA SER A 350 -14.92 20.49 17.50
C SER A 350 -14.43 20.87 16.07
N ARG A 351 -15.37 21.20 15.19
CA ARG A 351 -15.04 21.69 13.83
C ARG A 351 -14.27 23.01 13.87
N ALA A 352 -14.51 23.85 14.87
CA ALA A 352 -13.83 25.14 15.03
C ALA A 352 -12.37 24.93 15.40
N GLU A 353 -12.08 24.07 16.38
CA GLU A 353 -10.70 23.72 16.77
C GLU A 353 -9.97 23.05 15.59
N ALA A 354 -10.60 22.11 14.89
CA ALA A 354 -10.00 21.48 13.72
C ALA A 354 -9.63 22.50 12.62
N LYS A 355 -10.48 23.51 12.40
CA LYS A 355 -10.19 24.60 11.45
C LYS A 355 -9.01 25.45 11.94
N GLU A 356 -8.99 25.82 13.20
CA GLU A 356 -7.89 26.61 13.79
C GLU A 356 -6.55 25.88 13.69
N LEU A 357 -6.53 24.56 13.88
CA LEU A 357 -5.33 23.74 13.70
C LEU A 357 -4.83 23.74 12.25
N ILE A 358 -5.74 23.56 11.28
CA ILE A 358 -5.40 23.62 9.86
C ILE A 358 -4.84 25.01 9.51
N ASP A 359 -5.53 26.07 9.94
CA ASP A 359 -5.13 27.44 9.66
C ASP A 359 -3.78 27.76 10.35
N GLY A 360 -3.54 27.27 11.57
CA GLY A 360 -2.27 27.40 12.29
C GLY A 360 -1.12 26.63 11.67
N TYR A 361 -1.39 25.44 11.12
CA TYR A 361 -0.43 24.68 10.34
C TYR A 361 0.02 25.47 9.11
N PHE A 362 -0.92 26.00 8.32
CA PHE A 362 -0.59 26.80 7.14
C PHE A 362 0.01 28.17 7.47
N ARG A 363 -0.23 28.75 8.65
CA ARG A 363 0.55 29.91 9.12
C ARG A 363 2.01 29.55 9.40
N SER A 364 2.27 28.34 9.91
CA SER A 364 3.62 27.87 10.20
C SER A 364 4.37 27.43 8.92
N TYR A 365 3.62 26.89 7.94
CA TYR A 365 4.13 26.35 6.68
C TYR A 365 3.34 26.92 5.48
N PRO A 366 3.50 28.22 5.17
CA PRO A 366 2.68 28.91 4.17
C PRO A 366 2.87 28.36 2.75
N LEU A 367 4.06 27.89 2.40
CA LEU A 367 4.33 27.40 1.05
C LEU A 367 3.72 26.00 0.82
N VAL A 368 3.41 25.25 1.88
CA VAL A 368 2.65 23.99 1.76
C VAL A 368 1.25 24.26 1.21
N ARG A 369 0.56 25.29 1.72
CA ARG A 369 -0.76 25.68 1.21
C ARG A 369 -0.68 26.10 -0.26
N HIS A 370 0.31 26.93 -0.59
CA HIS A 370 0.52 27.38 -1.96
C HIS A 370 0.76 26.21 -2.92
N TYR A 371 1.56 25.22 -2.51
CA TYR A 371 1.78 24.00 -3.29
C TYR A 371 0.48 23.21 -3.51
N MET A 372 -0.34 23.01 -2.47
CA MET A 372 -1.61 22.29 -2.60
C MET A 372 -2.55 22.98 -3.58
N GLU A 373 -2.69 24.30 -3.48
CA GLU A 373 -3.50 25.12 -4.39
C GLU A 373 -2.98 25.05 -5.82
N LYS A 374 -1.66 25.15 -6.03
CA LYS A 374 -1.00 25.03 -7.34
C LYS A 374 -1.20 23.64 -7.95
N SER A 375 -1.12 22.57 -7.16
CA SER A 375 -1.32 21.20 -7.65
C SER A 375 -2.76 20.99 -8.13
N ILE A 376 -3.75 21.50 -7.37
CA ILE A 376 -5.16 21.47 -7.77
C ILE A 376 -5.38 22.28 -9.05
N GLN A 377 -4.80 23.47 -9.14
CA GLN A 377 -4.96 24.32 -10.32
C GLN A 377 -4.36 23.66 -11.57
N PHE A 378 -3.14 23.12 -11.46
CA PHE A 378 -2.52 22.34 -12.52
C PHE A 378 -3.40 21.19 -12.98
N ALA A 379 -4.00 20.45 -12.03
CA ALA A 379 -4.90 19.35 -12.32
C ALA A 379 -6.16 19.80 -13.06
N LYS A 380 -6.74 20.95 -12.71
CA LYS A 380 -7.93 21.51 -13.38
C LYS A 380 -7.65 21.90 -14.82
N GLU A 381 -6.47 22.47 -15.07
CA GLU A 381 -6.03 22.91 -16.40
C GLU A 381 -5.64 21.75 -17.31
N ASN A 382 -4.95 20.75 -16.77
CA ASN A 382 -4.34 19.68 -17.57
C ASN A 382 -5.10 18.36 -17.52
N GLY A 383 -5.97 18.16 -16.54
CA GLY A 383 -6.69 16.90 -16.30
C GLY A 383 -5.85 15.79 -15.66
N TYR A 384 -4.62 16.07 -15.25
CA TYR A 384 -3.72 15.13 -14.57
C TYR A 384 -2.75 15.85 -13.63
N VAL A 385 -2.04 15.08 -12.80
CA VAL A 385 -0.91 15.53 -11.98
C VAL A 385 0.31 14.64 -12.21
N VAL A 386 1.49 15.13 -11.86
CA VAL A 386 2.78 14.47 -12.13
C VAL A 386 3.61 14.25 -10.87
N THR A 387 4.36 13.14 -10.79
CA THR A 387 5.39 12.91 -9.77
C THR A 387 6.69 13.65 -10.12
N LEU A 388 7.66 13.67 -9.22
CA LEU A 388 9.00 14.23 -9.46
C LEU A 388 9.70 13.59 -10.68
N LEU A 389 9.40 12.33 -10.97
CA LEU A 389 9.99 11.53 -12.04
C LEU A 389 9.06 11.39 -13.26
N GLY A 390 8.04 12.25 -13.37
CA GLY A 390 7.20 12.38 -14.57
C GLY A 390 6.01 11.41 -14.64
N ARG A 391 5.80 10.53 -13.66
CA ARG A 391 4.63 9.64 -13.63
C ARG A 391 3.36 10.44 -13.57
N ARG A 392 2.41 10.15 -14.47
CA ARG A 392 1.13 10.87 -14.55
C ARG A 392 0.04 10.12 -13.80
N ARG A 393 -0.86 10.86 -13.16
CA ARG A 393 -2.17 10.37 -12.70
C ARG A 393 -3.28 11.25 -13.25
N TYR A 394 -4.17 10.65 -14.03
CA TYR A 394 -5.31 11.34 -14.64
C TYR A 394 -6.47 11.48 -13.66
N LEU A 395 -7.12 12.65 -13.67
CA LEU A 395 -8.16 13.02 -12.72
C LEU A 395 -9.40 13.48 -13.49
N GLN A 396 -10.13 12.54 -14.10
CA GLN A 396 -11.30 12.82 -14.95
C GLN A 396 -12.35 13.70 -14.25
N ASP A 397 -12.48 13.54 -12.93
CA ASP A 397 -13.47 14.21 -12.09
C ASP A 397 -13.02 15.56 -11.51
N ILE A 398 -11.82 16.06 -11.86
CA ILE A 398 -11.25 17.29 -11.29
C ILE A 398 -12.10 18.55 -11.58
N ASN A 399 -12.85 18.52 -12.69
CA ASN A 399 -13.77 19.59 -13.10
C ASN A 399 -15.26 19.18 -12.93
N SER A 400 -15.53 18.12 -12.17
CA SER A 400 -16.90 17.67 -11.92
C SER A 400 -17.75 18.75 -11.26
N HIS A 401 -19.00 18.90 -11.68
CA HIS A 401 -19.94 19.84 -11.07
C HIS A 401 -20.37 19.36 -9.67
N ASN A 402 -20.29 18.06 -9.40
CA ASN A 402 -20.57 17.48 -8.09
C ASN A 402 -19.41 17.78 -7.12
N ALA A 403 -19.69 18.58 -6.09
CA ALA A 403 -18.69 19.01 -5.11
C ALA A 403 -18.03 17.86 -4.34
N VAL A 404 -18.74 16.75 -4.08
CA VAL A 404 -18.18 15.59 -3.37
C VAL A 404 -17.18 14.85 -4.25
N VAL A 405 -17.55 14.63 -5.51
CA VAL A 405 -16.72 13.95 -6.52
C VAL A 405 -15.49 14.80 -6.83
N ARG A 406 -15.69 16.10 -7.08
CA ARG A 406 -14.61 17.07 -7.29
C ARG A 406 -13.67 17.16 -6.08
N GLY A 407 -14.20 17.24 -4.86
CA GLY A 407 -13.37 17.29 -3.64
C GLY A 407 -12.58 16.00 -3.37
N PHE A 408 -13.00 14.86 -3.92
CA PHE A 408 -12.17 13.65 -3.93
C PHE A 408 -11.04 13.75 -4.97
N ALA A 409 -11.33 14.24 -6.18
CA ALA A 409 -10.33 14.47 -7.21
C ALA A 409 -9.28 15.52 -6.79
N GLU A 410 -9.69 16.62 -6.15
CA GLU A 410 -8.79 17.65 -5.62
C GLU A 410 -7.84 17.09 -4.54
N ARG A 411 -8.32 16.20 -3.67
CA ARG A 411 -7.44 15.49 -2.72
C ARG A 411 -6.47 14.56 -3.43
N ASN A 412 -6.91 13.85 -4.46
CA ASN A 412 -6.01 13.02 -5.27
C ASN A 412 -4.96 13.85 -6.03
N ALA A 413 -5.30 15.07 -6.44
CA ALA A 413 -4.34 16.01 -7.06
C ALA A 413 -3.20 16.39 -6.12
N ILE A 414 -3.45 16.41 -4.80
CA ILE A 414 -2.41 16.66 -3.79
C ILE A 414 -1.66 15.37 -3.45
N ASN A 415 -2.39 14.26 -3.27
CA ASN A 415 -1.82 13.04 -2.71
C ASN A 415 -1.00 12.24 -3.73
N ALA A 416 -1.44 12.20 -4.99
CA ALA A 416 -0.82 11.34 -5.99
C ALA A 416 0.62 11.73 -6.32
N PRO A 417 0.97 13.03 -6.46
CA PRO A 417 2.36 13.42 -6.66
C PRO A 417 3.27 12.98 -5.52
N LEU A 418 2.81 13.09 -4.26
CA LEU A 418 3.58 12.69 -3.08
C LEU A 418 3.75 11.16 -3.01
N GLN A 419 2.65 10.42 -3.08
CA GLN A 419 2.66 8.96 -2.97
C GLN A 419 3.38 8.31 -4.16
N GLY A 420 3.16 8.85 -5.36
CA GLY A 420 3.83 8.35 -6.55
C GLY A 420 5.32 8.67 -6.57
N SER A 421 5.73 9.85 -6.09
CA SER A 421 7.17 10.14 -5.94
C SER A 421 7.81 9.22 -4.90
N ALA A 422 7.13 8.91 -3.80
CA ALA A 422 7.62 7.92 -2.83
C ALA A 422 7.75 6.52 -3.47
N ALA A 423 6.77 6.12 -4.27
CA ALA A 423 6.80 4.85 -5.01
C ALA A 423 7.94 4.81 -6.05
N ASP A 424 8.22 5.92 -6.73
CA ASP A 424 9.32 6.00 -7.69
C ASP A 424 10.68 5.90 -6.98
N ILE A 425 10.85 6.61 -5.85
CA ILE A 425 12.08 6.61 -5.07
C ILE A 425 12.40 5.23 -4.49
N ILE A 426 11.41 4.54 -3.90
CA ILE A 426 11.66 3.20 -3.35
C ILE A 426 12.02 2.20 -4.46
N LYS A 427 11.45 2.32 -5.66
CA LYS A 427 11.82 1.49 -6.81
C LYS A 427 13.25 1.75 -7.27
N ILE A 428 13.70 3.02 -7.30
CA ILE A 428 15.10 3.35 -7.58
C ILE A 428 16.02 2.71 -6.54
N ALA A 429 15.69 2.82 -5.25
CA ALA A 429 16.46 2.17 -4.19
C ALA A 429 16.52 0.65 -4.40
N MET A 430 15.39 0.01 -4.73
CA MET A 430 15.35 -1.42 -5.01
C MET A 430 16.31 -1.81 -6.14
N ILE A 431 16.33 -1.03 -7.23
CA ILE A 431 17.20 -1.27 -8.39
C ILE A 431 18.66 -1.13 -8.02
N ASN A 432 19.03 -0.07 -7.31
CA ASN A 432 20.41 0.18 -6.93
C ASN A 432 20.93 -0.87 -5.93
N ILE A 433 20.13 -1.22 -4.91
CA ILE A 433 20.46 -2.26 -3.93
C ILE A 433 20.63 -3.60 -4.63
N HIS A 434 19.70 -3.97 -5.51
CA HIS A 434 19.78 -5.25 -6.23
C HIS A 434 21.05 -5.31 -7.09
N LYS A 435 21.37 -4.22 -7.79
CA LYS A 435 22.60 -4.12 -8.56
C LYS A 435 23.84 -4.34 -7.69
N ARG A 436 23.93 -3.67 -6.53
CA ARG A 436 25.05 -3.83 -5.57
C ARG A 436 25.17 -5.25 -5.03
N ILE A 437 24.05 -5.91 -4.73
CA ILE A 437 24.03 -7.32 -4.29
C ILE A 437 24.62 -8.23 -5.37
N ILE A 438 24.25 -8.03 -6.64
CA ILE A 438 24.77 -8.82 -7.77
C ILE A 438 26.25 -8.50 -8.03
N ASP A 439 26.63 -7.23 -8.09
CA ASP A 439 27.99 -6.79 -8.39
C ASP A 439 29.00 -7.27 -7.32
N ASN A 440 28.57 -7.34 -6.05
CA ASN A 440 29.38 -7.85 -4.94
C ASN A 440 29.24 -9.38 -4.74
N ASN A 441 28.45 -10.07 -5.57
CA ASN A 441 28.21 -11.51 -5.50
C ASN A 441 27.73 -12.00 -4.11
N LEU A 442 26.82 -11.22 -3.49
CA LEU A 442 26.28 -11.49 -2.16
C LEU A 442 25.17 -12.56 -2.22
N LYS A 443 25.06 -13.36 -1.16
CA LYS A 443 24.05 -14.43 -1.03
C LYS A 443 22.72 -13.91 -0.50
N SER A 444 22.75 -12.81 0.22
CA SER A 444 21.59 -12.15 0.81
C SER A 444 20.59 -11.68 -0.24
N LYS A 445 19.30 -11.70 0.11
CA LYS A 445 18.22 -11.45 -0.86
C LYS A 445 17.22 -10.44 -0.33
N MET A 446 16.77 -9.53 -1.20
CA MET A 446 15.55 -8.77 -0.98
C MET A 446 14.34 -9.72 -1.14
N ILE A 447 13.45 -9.74 -0.16
CA ILE A 447 12.35 -10.71 -0.12
C ILE A 447 10.97 -10.06 -0.10
N LEU A 448 10.84 -8.85 0.45
CA LEU A 448 9.58 -8.12 0.49
C LEU A 448 9.77 -6.61 0.29
N GLN A 449 8.74 -6.01 -0.28
CA GLN A 449 8.50 -4.58 -0.29
C GLN A 449 7.11 -4.37 0.30
N VAL A 450 6.99 -3.62 1.40
CA VAL A 450 5.73 -3.34 2.09
C VAL A 450 5.67 -1.86 2.43
N HIS A 451 4.71 -1.12 1.87
CA HIS A 451 4.61 0.34 2.04
C HIS A 451 5.89 1.08 1.62
N ASP A 452 6.63 1.65 2.58
CA ASP A 452 7.88 2.36 2.35
C ASP A 452 9.08 1.56 2.94
N GLU A 453 8.86 0.27 3.25
CA GLU A 453 9.81 -0.67 3.83
C GLU A 453 10.30 -1.72 2.80
N LEU A 454 11.58 -2.06 2.90
CA LEU A 454 12.23 -3.19 2.25
C LEU A 454 12.70 -4.20 3.30
N VAL A 455 12.41 -5.48 3.06
CA VAL A 455 12.81 -6.59 3.94
C VAL A 455 13.76 -7.53 3.20
N PHE A 456 14.82 -7.94 3.89
CA PHE A 456 15.88 -8.77 3.36
C PHE A 456 16.07 -10.03 4.20
N ASP A 457 16.33 -11.14 3.53
CA ASP A 457 16.83 -12.38 4.11
C ASP A 457 18.36 -12.36 3.98
N VAL A 458 19.04 -12.07 5.09
CA VAL A 458 20.44 -11.69 5.09
C VAL A 458 21.29 -12.83 5.62
N TYR A 459 22.24 -13.29 4.82
CA TYR A 459 23.24 -14.27 5.26
C TYR A 459 24.11 -13.61 6.34
N LYS A 460 24.15 -14.19 7.54
CA LYS A 460 24.74 -13.54 8.74
C LYS A 460 26.16 -12.95 8.51
N PRO A 461 27.08 -13.61 7.79
CA PRO A 461 28.40 -13.04 7.50
C PRO A 461 28.38 -11.77 6.62
N GLU A 462 27.31 -11.51 5.87
CA GLU A 462 27.15 -10.36 4.98
C GLU A 462 26.34 -9.22 5.65
N LEU A 463 25.97 -9.35 6.93
CA LEU A 463 25.02 -8.45 7.57
C LEU A 463 25.43 -6.98 7.53
N GLU A 464 26.65 -6.66 7.93
CA GLU A 464 27.13 -5.27 7.96
C GLU A 464 27.26 -4.70 6.55
N GLU A 465 27.70 -5.50 5.58
CA GLU A 465 27.82 -5.07 4.18
C GLU A 465 26.45 -4.79 3.55
N ILE A 466 25.47 -5.68 3.76
CA ILE A 466 24.11 -5.49 3.27
C ILE A 466 23.47 -4.28 3.94
N LYS A 467 23.64 -4.12 5.25
CA LYS A 467 23.12 -2.96 5.99
C LYS A 467 23.68 -1.65 5.44
N GLU A 468 24.98 -1.59 5.19
CA GLU A 468 25.63 -0.42 4.58
C GLU A 468 25.06 -0.13 3.18
N ILE A 469 24.99 -1.14 2.31
CA ILE A 469 24.43 -1.00 0.96
C ILE A 469 22.98 -0.49 1.01
N VAL A 470 22.14 -1.11 1.84
CA VAL A 470 20.71 -0.77 1.94
C VAL A 470 20.53 0.67 2.40
N VAL A 471 21.23 1.09 3.47
CA VAL A 471 21.14 2.46 3.98
C VAL A 471 21.64 3.46 2.94
N GLN A 472 22.81 3.22 2.35
CA GLN A 472 23.40 4.13 1.35
C GLN A 472 22.48 4.30 0.14
N GLU A 473 22.03 3.21 -0.47
CA GLU A 473 21.25 3.27 -1.70
C GLU A 473 19.83 3.80 -1.47
N MET A 474 19.22 3.54 -0.31
CA MET A 474 17.93 4.13 0.04
C MET A 474 18.04 5.63 0.34
N GLU A 475 18.99 6.08 1.15
CA GLU A 475 19.13 7.51 1.49
C GLU A 475 19.54 8.38 0.29
N HIS A 476 20.22 7.80 -0.70
CA HIS A 476 20.69 8.50 -1.90
C HIS A 476 19.88 8.17 -3.16
N ALA A 477 18.75 7.47 -3.04
CA ALA A 477 17.92 7.06 -4.17
C ALA A 477 17.45 8.24 -5.04
N TYR A 478 17.24 9.42 -4.45
CA TYR A 478 16.88 10.62 -5.20
C TYR A 478 17.33 11.90 -4.48
N PRO A 479 17.88 12.90 -5.19
CA PRO A 479 18.31 14.16 -4.58
C PRO A 479 17.10 15.01 -4.17
N LEU A 480 16.91 15.16 -2.86
CA LEU A 480 15.90 16.04 -2.27
C LEU A 480 16.56 17.21 -1.53
N ASN A 481 15.78 18.29 -1.33
CA ASN A 481 16.23 19.46 -0.54
C ASN A 481 16.34 19.16 0.97
N VAL A 482 15.80 18.01 1.39
CA VAL A 482 15.87 17.46 2.74
C VAL A 482 16.45 16.05 2.64
N PRO A 483 17.27 15.61 3.61
CA PRO A 483 17.83 14.26 3.55
C PRO A 483 16.71 13.22 3.61
N LEU A 484 16.79 12.17 2.79
CA LEU A 484 16.08 10.94 3.08
C LEU A 484 16.77 10.26 4.26
N VAL A 485 16.00 9.63 5.14
CA VAL A 485 16.51 8.95 6.33
C VAL A 485 15.85 7.58 6.40
N VAL A 486 16.66 6.57 6.68
CA VAL A 486 16.24 5.17 6.73
C VAL A 486 16.46 4.63 8.14
N ASP A 487 15.39 4.09 8.72
CA ASP A 487 15.49 3.34 9.98
C ASP A 487 15.73 1.87 9.62
N CYS A 488 16.82 1.30 10.12
CA CYS A 488 17.22 -0.07 9.82
C CYS A 488 17.35 -0.90 11.09
N SER A 489 16.70 -2.07 11.10
CA SER A 489 16.64 -2.99 12.24
C SER A 489 16.79 -4.44 11.78
N VAL A 490 17.30 -5.27 12.69
CA VAL A 490 17.63 -6.68 12.43
C VAL A 490 16.94 -7.55 13.47
N GLY A 491 16.39 -8.68 13.05
CA GLY A 491 15.65 -9.58 13.94
C GLY A 491 15.62 -11.03 13.45
N ASN A 492 15.22 -11.93 14.33
CA ASN A 492 14.99 -13.35 13.98
C ASN A 492 13.58 -13.60 13.43
N ASN A 493 12.76 -12.56 13.40
CA ASN A 493 11.47 -12.54 12.73
C ASN A 493 11.16 -11.11 12.29
N TRP A 494 10.15 -10.95 11.43
CA TRP A 494 9.84 -9.66 10.84
C TRP A 494 9.33 -8.65 11.87
N LEU A 495 8.74 -9.10 12.99
CA LEU A 495 8.37 -8.19 14.07
C LEU A 495 9.59 -7.63 14.81
N GLU A 496 10.59 -8.46 15.11
CA GLU A 496 11.83 -8.00 15.75
C GLU A 496 12.62 -7.06 14.83
N ALA A 497 12.60 -7.32 13.53
CA ALA A 497 13.23 -6.49 12.54
C ALA A 497 12.44 -5.20 12.23
N HIS A 498 11.21 -5.01 12.74
CA HIS A 498 10.33 -3.87 12.47
C HIS A 498 9.95 -3.07 13.74
#